data_AF-I1QYD6-F1
#
_entry.id   AF-I1QYD6-F1
#
_cell.length_a   1.000
_cell.length_b   1.000
_cell.length_c   1.000
_cell.angle_alpha   90.00
_cell.angle_beta   90.00
_cell.angle_gamma   90.00
#
_symmetry.space_group_name_H-M   'P 1'
#
loop_
_entity.id
_entity.type
_entity.pdbx_description
1 polymer ?
#
loop_
_entity_poly.entity_id
_entity_poly.type
_entity_poly.pdbx_seq_one_letter_code
_entity_poly.pdbx_strand_id
1 'polypeptide(L)'
;MAAPASAAAAAGLAGMSTDNAKGLVLAVSSSAFIGASFIVKKMGLRRAADSGVRAGYGGFSYLMEPLWWIGMISMIVGEIANFAAYAFAPAILVTPLGALSIIISAALAHAILQEKLHTFGILGCVLCVVGSITIVLHAPQERNIDSVREVWDLATEPGFLCYAAIVVAAALVLIYFVVPQHGQTNIMVYIGVCSLLGSLTVMSVKALGIALKLTFSGVNQLFYPQTWAFALIVATCVSTQINYLNKALDTFNTAVVSPIYYVMFTSLTILASVIMFKDWDRQNPTQIVTELCGFVTILSGTFLLHKTKDMTDSTGPSLPTSRSKSASQNRFSIEVVPLKYRDSVDEETLPLSLPKADNHYLMEDFPVRYKDLNIA
;
A
#
# COMPACT_ATOMS: atom_id res chain seq x y z
N MET A 1 12.66 -42.15 23.13
CA MET A 1 12.30 -41.01 24.00
C MET A 1 12.54 -39.74 23.20
N ALA A 2 11.47 -39.08 22.74
CA ALA A 2 11.56 -37.79 22.06
C ALA A 2 11.77 -36.70 23.11
N ALA A 3 12.84 -35.92 22.97
CA ALA A 3 13.00 -34.69 23.74
C ALA A 3 11.89 -33.70 23.35
N PRO A 4 11.30 -32.95 24.30
CA PRO A 4 10.21 -32.03 23.99
C PRO A 4 10.74 -30.86 23.15
N ALA A 5 10.04 -30.51 22.08
CA ALA A 5 10.38 -29.41 21.16
C ALA A 5 10.58 -28.05 21.88
N SER A 6 10.06 -27.89 23.10
CA SER A 6 10.28 -26.72 23.95
C SER A 6 11.72 -26.61 24.48
N ALA A 7 12.40 -27.74 24.73
CA ALA A 7 13.80 -27.74 25.18
C ALA A 7 14.77 -27.43 24.02
N ALA A 8 14.42 -27.81 22.79
CA ALA A 8 15.18 -27.45 21.59
C ALA A 8 15.04 -25.94 21.25
N ALA A 9 13.85 -25.38 21.43
CA ALA A 9 13.63 -23.94 21.30
C ALA A 9 14.36 -23.14 22.40
N ALA A 10 14.37 -23.62 23.64
CA ALA A 10 15.11 -23.01 24.75
C ALA A 10 16.63 -23.14 24.59
N ALA A 11 17.13 -24.25 24.05
CA ALA A 11 18.54 -24.46 23.75
C ALA A 11 19.03 -23.61 22.56
N GLY A 12 18.15 -23.30 21.60
CA GLY A 12 18.45 -22.39 20.50
C GLY A 12 18.67 -20.93 20.94
N LEU A 13 17.98 -20.48 22.00
CA LEU A 13 18.21 -19.16 22.60
C LEU A 13 19.51 -19.10 23.44
N ALA A 14 19.95 -20.22 24.00
CA ALA A 14 21.10 -20.27 24.91
C ALA A 14 22.48 -20.21 24.22
N GLY A 15 22.53 -20.27 22.89
CA GLY A 15 23.76 -20.19 22.08
C GLY A 15 23.90 -18.92 21.24
N MET A 16 22.98 -17.96 21.35
CA MET A 16 23.04 -16.72 20.56
C MET A 16 24.05 -15.74 21.17
N SER A 17 25.01 -15.27 20.37
CA SER A 17 25.84 -14.10 20.72
C SER A 17 24.94 -12.96 21.20
N THR A 18 25.36 -12.24 22.25
CA THR A 18 24.61 -11.11 22.83
C THR A 18 24.18 -10.10 21.76
N ASP A 19 24.98 -9.91 20.72
CA ASP A 19 24.66 -9.00 19.61
C ASP A 19 23.59 -9.57 18.67
N ASN A 20 23.63 -10.88 18.38
CA ASN A 20 22.57 -11.55 17.63
C ASN A 20 21.23 -11.50 18.39
N ALA A 21 21.26 -11.61 19.72
CA ALA A 21 20.07 -11.48 20.55
C ALA A 21 19.50 -10.05 20.51
N LYS A 22 20.35 -9.02 20.56
CA LYS A 22 19.92 -7.61 20.36
C LYS A 22 19.29 -7.43 18.98
N GLY A 23 19.93 -7.93 17.92
CA GLY A 23 19.42 -7.84 16.56
C GLY A 23 18.09 -8.56 16.39
N LEU A 24 17.91 -9.73 17.01
CA LEU A 24 16.64 -10.46 17.03
C LEU A 24 15.52 -9.63 17.69
N VAL A 25 15.76 -9.08 18.89
CA VAL A 25 14.77 -8.27 19.61
C VAL A 25 14.40 -7.01 18.82
N LEU A 26 15.39 -6.36 18.19
CA LEU A 26 15.16 -5.20 17.32
C LEU A 26 14.34 -5.56 16.08
N ALA A 27 14.60 -6.70 15.44
CA ALA A 27 13.85 -7.16 14.26
C ALA A 27 12.40 -7.53 14.60
N VAL A 28 12.18 -8.19 15.74
CA VAL A 28 10.82 -8.55 16.21
C VAL A 28 10.04 -7.29 16.61
N SER A 29 10.66 -6.38 17.35
CA SER A 29 10.01 -5.12 17.73
C SER A 29 9.70 -4.25 16.51
N SER A 30 10.62 -4.16 15.55
CA SER A 30 10.38 -3.53 14.25
C SER A 30 9.14 -4.10 13.55
N SER A 31 9.07 -5.43 13.45
CA SER A 31 7.95 -6.12 12.81
C SER A 31 6.62 -5.85 13.50
N ALA A 32 6.63 -5.74 14.84
CA ALA A 32 5.46 -5.35 15.62
C ALA A 32 5.02 -3.90 15.35
N PHE A 33 5.95 -2.95 15.34
CA PHE A 33 5.66 -1.55 15.04
C PHE A 33 5.14 -1.36 13.61
N ILE A 34 5.76 -2.03 12.62
CA ILE A 34 5.33 -2.00 11.22
C ILE A 34 3.94 -2.64 11.09
N GLY A 35 3.74 -3.84 11.65
CA GLY A 35 2.45 -4.54 11.58
C GLY A 35 1.31 -3.76 12.23
N ALA A 36 1.53 -3.22 13.42
CA ALA A 36 0.56 -2.37 14.12
C ALA A 36 0.28 -1.06 13.36
N SER A 37 1.29 -0.47 12.71
CA SER A 37 1.14 0.78 11.97
C SER A 37 0.07 0.71 10.88
N PHE A 38 -0.05 -0.42 10.16
CA PHE A 38 -1.07 -0.60 9.14
C PHE A 38 -2.49 -0.53 9.71
N ILE A 39 -2.67 -1.08 10.91
CA ILE A 39 -3.96 -1.13 11.60
C ILE A 39 -4.33 0.23 12.15
N VAL A 40 -3.38 0.90 12.82
CA VAL A 40 -3.57 2.25 13.35
C VAL A 40 -3.84 3.25 12.21
N LYS A 41 -3.10 3.18 11.09
CA LYS A 41 -3.36 4.00 9.90
C LYS A 41 -4.78 3.80 9.39
N LYS A 42 -5.25 2.55 9.30
CA LYS A 42 -6.63 2.28 8.86
C LYS A 42 -7.68 2.79 9.83
N MET A 43 -7.45 2.68 11.14
CA MET A 43 -8.35 3.30 12.13
C MET A 43 -8.41 4.82 11.96
N GLY A 44 -7.26 5.46 11.75
CA GLY A 44 -7.18 6.89 11.43
C GLY A 44 -7.92 7.25 10.14
N LEU A 45 -7.77 6.45 9.07
CA LEU A 45 -8.49 6.63 7.82
C LEU A 45 -10.01 6.52 7.99
N ARG A 46 -10.49 5.54 8.77
CA ARG A 46 -11.92 5.37 9.08
C ARG A 46 -12.47 6.54 9.88
N ARG A 47 -11.73 7.04 10.87
CA ARG A 47 -12.18 8.20 11.66
C ARG A 47 -12.18 9.50 10.85
N ALA A 48 -11.19 9.67 9.97
CA ALA A 48 -11.15 10.79 9.03
C ALA A 48 -12.29 10.72 7.99
N ALA A 49 -12.78 9.51 7.65
CA ALA A 49 -13.93 9.32 6.77
C ALA A 49 -15.24 9.86 7.36
N ASP A 50 -15.38 9.87 8.69
CA ASP A 50 -16.60 10.34 9.36
C ASP A 50 -16.71 11.88 9.34
N SER A 51 -15.58 12.58 9.17
CA SER A 51 -15.47 14.04 9.24
C SER A 51 -15.13 14.70 7.91
N GLY A 52 -14.84 13.92 6.85
CA GLY A 52 -14.41 14.46 5.57
C GLY A 52 -14.42 13.44 4.43
N VAL A 53 -13.79 13.83 3.31
CA VAL A 53 -13.77 12.97 2.11
C VAL A 53 -12.82 11.82 2.35
N ARG A 54 -13.34 10.60 2.15
CA ARG A 54 -12.61 9.34 2.25
C ARG A 54 -11.39 9.29 1.35
N ALA A 55 -10.31 8.72 1.86
CA ALA A 55 -9.07 8.54 1.10
C ALA A 55 -9.30 7.72 -0.17
N GLY A 56 -10.11 6.67 -0.11
CA GLY A 56 -10.47 5.83 -1.26
C GLY A 56 -11.05 6.64 -2.43
N TYR A 57 -11.86 7.65 -2.15
CA TYR A 57 -12.44 8.55 -3.15
C TYR A 57 -11.51 9.72 -3.55
N GLY A 58 -10.27 9.73 -3.07
CA GLY A 58 -9.27 10.75 -3.38
C GLY A 58 -9.24 11.93 -2.40
N GLY A 59 -9.92 11.84 -1.25
CA GLY A 59 -9.85 12.84 -0.20
C GLY A 59 -8.56 12.79 0.62
N PHE A 60 -8.17 13.92 1.22
CA PHE A 60 -6.96 14.07 2.03
C PHE A 60 -7.26 14.37 3.51
N SER A 61 -8.49 14.17 3.98
CA SER A 61 -8.93 14.49 5.34
C SER A 61 -8.14 13.76 6.44
N TYR A 62 -7.55 12.61 6.11
CA TYR A 62 -6.70 11.84 7.03
C TYR A 62 -5.43 12.57 7.50
N LEU A 63 -4.98 13.60 6.77
CA LEU A 63 -3.83 14.41 7.18
C LEU A 63 -4.09 15.22 8.45
N MET A 64 -5.36 15.47 8.78
CA MET A 64 -5.77 16.17 10.00
C MET A 64 -6.03 15.22 11.18
N GLU A 65 -6.13 13.91 10.93
CA GLU A 65 -6.46 12.93 11.96
C GLU A 65 -5.19 12.48 12.72
N PRO A 66 -5.09 12.74 14.04
CA PRO A 66 -3.90 12.38 14.82
C PRO A 66 -3.61 10.88 14.85
N LEU A 67 -4.64 10.03 14.82
CA LEU A 67 -4.48 8.58 14.79
C LEU A 67 -3.72 8.12 13.55
N TRP A 68 -3.96 8.75 12.38
CA TRP A 68 -3.22 8.41 11.16
C TRP A 68 -1.74 8.73 11.31
N TRP A 69 -1.40 9.88 11.91
CA TRP A 69 -0.02 10.27 12.19
C TRP A 69 0.67 9.34 13.20
N ILE A 70 -0.03 8.89 14.24
CA ILE A 70 0.50 7.86 15.16
C ILE A 70 0.87 6.59 14.38
N GLY A 71 0.02 6.17 13.44
CA GLY A 71 0.31 5.07 12.55
C GLY A 71 1.55 5.32 11.69
N MET A 72 1.68 6.49 11.08
CA MET A 72 2.86 6.87 10.29
C MET A 72 4.15 6.91 11.11
N ILE A 73 4.12 7.51 12.30
CA ILE A 73 5.27 7.58 13.20
C ILE A 73 5.68 6.18 13.65
N SER A 74 4.71 5.33 14.02
CA SER A 74 4.96 3.92 14.35
C SER A 74 5.65 3.17 13.21
N MET A 75 5.25 3.42 11.96
CA MET A 75 5.91 2.84 10.78
C MET A 75 7.37 3.28 10.68
N ILE A 76 7.63 4.59 10.81
CA ILE A 76 9.00 5.15 10.76
C ILE A 76 9.88 4.58 11.86
N VAL A 77 9.38 4.51 13.09
CA VAL A 77 10.11 3.90 14.23
C VAL A 77 10.43 2.43 13.94
N GLY A 78 9.46 1.69 13.38
CA GLY A 78 9.64 0.31 12.96
C GLY A 78 10.74 0.15 11.92
N GLU A 79 10.79 1.01 10.89
CA GLU A 79 11.84 0.97 9.85
C GLU A 79 13.23 1.34 10.41
N ILE A 80 13.31 2.31 11.33
CA ILE A 80 14.57 2.64 12.02
C ILE A 80 15.06 1.45 12.85
N ALA A 81 14.16 0.78 13.58
CA ALA A 81 14.49 -0.42 14.34
C ALA A 81 14.92 -1.59 13.42
N ASN A 82 14.30 -1.71 12.24
CA ASN A 82 14.67 -2.70 11.22
C ASN A 82 16.12 -2.46 10.75
N PHE A 83 16.43 -1.21 10.42
CA PHE A 83 17.78 -0.81 10.01
C PHE A 83 18.81 -1.07 11.11
N ALA A 84 18.49 -0.72 12.35
CA ALA A 84 19.34 -1.02 13.50
C ALA A 84 19.56 -2.53 13.67
N ALA A 85 18.54 -3.36 13.44
CA ALA A 85 18.67 -4.82 13.56
C ALA A 85 19.75 -5.39 12.60
N TYR A 86 19.85 -4.87 11.38
CA TYR A 86 20.90 -5.27 10.41
C TYR A 86 22.32 -4.92 10.88
N ALA A 87 22.49 -3.97 11.81
CA ALA A 87 23.80 -3.66 12.38
C ALA A 87 24.25 -4.70 13.44
N PHE A 88 23.31 -5.42 14.04
CA PHE A 88 23.57 -6.34 15.16
C PHE A 88 23.36 -7.82 14.82
N ALA A 89 22.59 -8.12 13.77
CA ALA A 89 22.31 -9.48 13.33
C ALA A 89 22.47 -9.62 11.81
N PRO A 90 22.86 -10.82 11.34
CA PRO A 90 23.00 -11.07 9.91
C PRO A 90 21.65 -10.98 9.19
N ALA A 91 21.67 -10.52 7.93
CA ALA A 91 20.47 -10.32 7.13
C ALA A 91 19.58 -11.58 7.03
N ILE A 92 20.20 -12.76 6.93
CA ILE A 92 19.50 -14.05 6.89
C ILE A 92 18.57 -14.29 8.10
N LEU A 93 18.84 -13.64 9.24
CA LEU A 93 18.01 -13.73 10.45
C LEU A 93 16.98 -12.58 10.51
N VAL A 94 17.37 -11.37 10.11
CA VAL A 94 16.52 -10.17 10.21
C VAL A 94 15.42 -10.16 9.14
N THR A 95 15.75 -10.50 7.90
CA THR A 95 14.84 -10.36 6.77
C THR A 95 13.61 -11.28 6.85
N PRO A 96 13.70 -12.57 7.28
CA PRO A 96 12.53 -13.42 7.50
C PRO A 96 11.58 -12.89 8.58
N LEU A 97 12.12 -12.19 9.59
CA LEU A 97 11.33 -11.63 10.67
C LEU A 97 10.43 -10.49 10.17
N GLY A 98 10.82 -9.79 9.11
CA GLY A 98 9.96 -8.79 8.45
C GLY A 98 8.60 -9.37 8.01
N ALA A 99 8.53 -10.65 7.66
CA ALA A 99 7.26 -11.34 7.34
C ALA A 99 6.34 -11.47 8.57
N LEU A 100 6.88 -11.41 9.79
CA LEU A 100 6.07 -11.40 11.02
C LEU A 100 5.15 -10.17 11.09
N SER A 101 5.54 -9.04 10.47
CA SER A 101 4.68 -7.86 10.40
C SER A 101 3.35 -8.14 9.69
N ILE A 102 3.33 -9.07 8.73
CA ILE A 102 2.12 -9.53 8.03
C ILE A 102 1.21 -10.30 8.99
N ILE A 103 1.79 -11.20 9.80
CA ILE A 103 1.02 -11.97 10.79
C ILE A 103 0.45 -11.04 11.86
N ILE A 104 1.28 -10.12 12.38
CA ILE A 104 0.88 -9.17 13.42
C ILE A 104 -0.23 -8.26 12.91
N SER A 105 -0.09 -7.72 11.69
CA SER A 105 -1.15 -6.89 11.08
C SER A 105 -2.43 -7.69 10.85
N ALA A 106 -2.37 -8.93 10.36
CA ALA A 106 -3.54 -9.78 10.18
C ALA A 106 -4.23 -10.12 11.52
N ALA A 107 -3.46 -10.46 12.56
CA ALA A 107 -3.98 -10.75 13.89
C ALA A 107 -4.64 -9.53 14.53
N LEU A 108 -4.00 -8.36 14.43
CA LEU A 108 -4.55 -7.10 14.93
C LEU A 108 -5.77 -6.63 14.11
N ALA A 109 -5.81 -6.87 12.80
CA ALA A 109 -6.99 -6.60 11.98
C ALA A 109 -8.20 -7.43 12.46
N HIS A 110 -7.98 -8.71 12.74
CA HIS A 110 -9.03 -9.57 13.30
C HIS A 110 -9.47 -9.11 14.70
N ALA A 111 -8.53 -8.81 15.59
CA ALA A 111 -8.83 -8.45 16.97
C ALA A 111 -9.46 -7.05 17.10
N ILE A 112 -8.89 -6.03 16.45
CA ILE A 112 -9.25 -4.62 16.64
C ILE A 112 -10.31 -4.16 15.64
N LEU A 113 -10.17 -4.54 14.35
CA LEU A 113 -11.12 -4.11 13.32
C LEU A 113 -12.31 -5.06 13.17
N GLN A 114 -12.31 -6.19 13.91
CA GLN A 114 -13.32 -7.24 13.81
C GLN A 114 -13.48 -7.76 12.37
N GLU A 115 -12.40 -7.69 11.58
CA GLU A 115 -12.35 -8.20 10.23
C GLU A 115 -12.26 -9.73 10.28
N LYS A 116 -13.34 -10.41 9.87
CA LYS A 116 -13.40 -11.88 9.91
C LYS A 116 -12.35 -12.49 8.98
N LEU A 117 -11.42 -13.25 9.56
CA LEU A 117 -10.45 -14.06 8.85
C LEU A 117 -10.91 -15.52 8.89
N HIS A 118 -11.41 -16.01 7.76
CA HIS A 118 -11.77 -17.43 7.61
C HIS A 118 -10.51 -18.31 7.68
N THR A 119 -10.65 -19.60 7.97
CA THR A 119 -9.52 -20.56 8.08
C THR A 119 -8.60 -20.56 6.85
N PHE A 120 -9.18 -20.37 5.67
CA PHE A 120 -8.45 -20.21 4.41
C PHE A 120 -7.63 -18.90 4.33
N GLY A 121 -8.06 -17.83 4.99
CA GLY A 121 -7.28 -16.59 5.11
C GLY A 121 -6.04 -16.78 5.99
N ILE A 122 -6.16 -17.56 7.07
CA ILE A 122 -5.01 -17.97 7.90
C ILE A 122 -4.03 -18.81 7.08
N LEU A 123 -4.53 -19.78 6.32
CA LEU A 123 -3.69 -20.58 5.41
C LEU A 123 -2.98 -19.70 4.37
N GLY A 124 -3.65 -18.69 3.83
CA GLY A 124 -3.06 -17.72 2.91
C GLY A 124 -1.94 -16.90 3.55
N CYS A 125 -2.13 -16.42 4.78
CA CYS A 125 -1.09 -15.73 5.54
C CYS A 125 0.12 -16.65 5.80
N VAL A 126 -0.11 -17.91 6.18
CA VAL A 126 0.97 -18.90 6.39
C VAL A 126 1.74 -19.14 5.08
N LEU A 127 1.06 -19.31 3.95
CA LEU A 127 1.70 -19.47 2.65
C LEU A 127 2.53 -18.24 2.25
N CYS A 128 2.03 -17.02 2.51
CA CYS A 128 2.79 -15.80 2.27
C CYS A 128 4.06 -15.71 3.14
N VAL A 129 3.99 -16.12 4.40
CA VAL A 129 5.15 -16.16 5.30
C VAL A 129 6.15 -17.22 4.84
N VAL A 130 5.71 -18.44 4.54
CA VAL A 130 6.59 -19.52 4.06
C VAL A 130 7.28 -19.12 2.76
N GLY A 131 6.53 -18.57 1.81
CA GLY A 131 7.10 -18.13 0.55
C GLY A 131 8.06 -16.94 0.72
N SER A 132 7.76 -15.99 1.60
CA SER A 132 8.68 -14.89 1.96
C SER A 132 10.00 -15.42 2.52
N ILE A 133 9.93 -16.32 3.50
CA ILE A 133 11.11 -16.97 4.09
C ILE A 133 11.90 -17.68 3.00
N THR A 134 11.23 -18.42 2.11
CA THR A 134 11.88 -19.17 1.02
C THR A 134 12.65 -18.25 0.07
N ILE A 135 12.05 -17.13 -0.36
CA ILE A 135 12.70 -16.13 -1.21
C ILE A 135 13.92 -15.55 -0.50
N VAL A 136 13.76 -15.12 0.75
CA VAL A 136 14.81 -14.45 1.52
C VAL A 136 16.00 -15.37 1.78
N LEU A 137 15.75 -16.64 2.09
CA LEU A 137 16.80 -17.62 2.37
C LEU A 137 17.66 -17.94 1.13
N HIS A 138 17.10 -17.79 -0.07
CA HIS A 138 17.77 -18.12 -1.33
C HIS A 138 18.17 -16.89 -2.14
N ALA A 139 17.82 -15.69 -1.66
CA ALA A 139 18.20 -14.42 -2.27
C ALA A 139 19.71 -14.33 -2.45
N PRO A 140 20.19 -13.78 -3.58
CA PRO A 140 21.61 -13.66 -3.85
C PRO A 140 22.26 -12.74 -2.81
N GLN A 141 23.54 -13.01 -2.50
CA GLN A 141 24.28 -12.10 -1.63
C GLN A 141 24.41 -10.74 -2.30
N GLU A 142 24.02 -9.68 -1.59
CA GLU A 142 24.14 -8.33 -2.09
C GLU A 142 25.60 -7.98 -2.38
N ARG A 143 25.85 -7.46 -3.59
CA ARG A 143 27.16 -6.92 -3.97
C ARG A 143 27.51 -5.74 -3.07
N ASN A 144 28.71 -5.76 -2.48
CA ASN A 144 29.25 -4.60 -1.78
C ASN A 144 29.54 -3.51 -2.82
N ILE A 145 28.81 -2.40 -2.74
CA ILE A 145 29.00 -1.23 -3.59
C ILE A 145 29.50 -0.11 -2.70
N ASP A 146 30.70 0.37 -3.02
CA ASP A 146 31.46 1.27 -2.16
C ASP A 146 31.31 2.75 -2.59
N SER A 147 30.55 3.04 -3.65
CA SER A 147 30.38 4.40 -4.18
C SER A 147 29.02 4.67 -4.79
N VAL A 148 28.49 5.88 -4.54
CA VAL A 148 27.25 6.39 -5.15
C VAL A 148 27.38 6.49 -6.67
N ARG A 149 28.59 6.77 -7.19
CA ARG A 149 28.85 6.85 -8.63
C ARG A 149 28.70 5.49 -9.29
N GLU A 150 29.15 4.42 -8.63
CA GLU A 150 28.97 3.06 -9.16
C GLU A 150 27.47 2.70 -9.23
N VAL A 151 26.68 3.06 -8.20
CA VAL A 151 25.23 2.88 -8.25
C VAL A 151 24.58 3.73 -9.34
N TRP A 152 25.05 4.96 -9.54
CA TRP A 152 24.57 5.84 -10.61
C TRP A 152 24.87 5.27 -12.00
N ASP A 153 26.07 4.74 -12.21
CA ASP A 153 26.46 4.14 -13.47
C ASP A 153 25.59 2.92 -13.77
N LEU A 154 25.40 2.03 -12.78
CA LEU A 154 24.48 0.88 -12.87
C LEU A 154 23.03 1.31 -13.14
N ALA A 155 22.55 2.37 -12.48
CA ALA A 155 21.21 2.90 -12.69
C ALA A 155 21.03 3.58 -14.07
N THR A 156 22.12 4.07 -14.68
CA THR A 156 22.11 4.72 -16.00
C THR A 156 22.36 3.71 -17.12
N GLU A 157 22.63 2.45 -16.80
CA GLU A 157 22.74 1.42 -17.82
C GLU A 157 21.41 1.19 -18.56
N PRO A 158 21.45 0.85 -19.86
CA PRO A 158 20.26 0.74 -20.68
C PRO A 158 19.26 -0.30 -20.16
N GLY A 159 19.73 -1.36 -19.50
CA GLY A 159 18.88 -2.39 -18.91
C GLY A 159 17.99 -1.84 -17.79
N PHE A 160 18.57 -1.15 -16.81
CA PHE A 160 17.82 -0.58 -15.70
C PHE A 160 16.99 0.63 -16.13
N LEU A 161 17.49 1.47 -17.04
CA LEU A 161 16.70 2.56 -17.62
C LEU A 161 15.45 2.06 -18.36
N CYS A 162 15.57 0.96 -19.12
CA CYS A 162 14.43 0.33 -19.77
C CYS A 162 13.41 -0.19 -18.75
N TYR A 163 13.88 -0.88 -17.70
CA TYR A 163 13.03 -1.32 -16.60
C TYR A 163 12.32 -0.14 -15.92
N ALA A 164 13.06 0.91 -15.55
CA ALA A 164 12.51 2.10 -14.91
C ALA A 164 11.47 2.80 -15.81
N ALA A 165 11.73 2.91 -17.11
CA ALA A 165 10.79 3.47 -18.08
C ALA A 165 9.52 2.63 -18.17
N ILE A 166 9.62 1.29 -18.22
CA ILE A 166 8.48 0.37 -18.23
C ILE A 166 7.68 0.51 -16.94
N VAL A 167 8.34 0.54 -15.78
CA VAL A 167 7.69 0.67 -14.47
C VAL A 167 6.94 2.00 -14.36
N VAL A 168 7.57 3.11 -14.76
CA VAL A 168 6.93 4.43 -14.76
C VAL A 168 5.77 4.46 -15.74
N ALA A 169 5.93 3.95 -16.96
CA ALA A 169 4.85 3.88 -17.94
C ALA A 169 3.68 3.02 -17.44
N ALA A 170 3.94 1.84 -16.89
CA ALA A 170 2.93 0.97 -16.32
C ALA A 170 2.22 1.63 -15.12
N ALA A 171 2.97 2.30 -14.24
CA ALA A 171 2.39 3.06 -13.13
C ALA A 171 1.48 4.19 -13.63
N LEU A 172 1.92 4.97 -14.63
CA LEU A 172 1.11 6.04 -15.23
C LEU A 172 -0.15 5.48 -15.90
N VAL A 173 -0.05 4.36 -16.61
CA VAL A 173 -1.21 3.69 -17.23
C VAL A 173 -2.20 3.24 -16.16
N LEU A 174 -1.71 2.61 -15.10
CA LEU A 174 -2.56 2.22 -13.97
C LEU A 174 -3.21 3.44 -13.32
N ILE A 175 -2.47 4.53 -13.09
CA ILE A 175 -2.95 5.75 -12.44
C ILE A 175 -4.02 6.49 -13.26
N TYR A 176 -3.79 6.67 -14.56
CA TYR A 176 -4.67 7.52 -15.38
C TYR A 176 -5.82 6.76 -16.04
N PHE A 177 -5.63 5.49 -16.40
CA PHE A 177 -6.65 4.72 -17.11
C PHE A 177 -7.35 3.69 -16.23
N VAL A 178 -6.60 2.96 -15.41
CA VAL A 178 -7.16 1.80 -14.68
C VAL A 178 -7.74 2.20 -13.33
N VAL A 179 -7.08 3.09 -12.58
CA VAL A 179 -7.53 3.57 -11.26
C VAL A 179 -8.92 4.21 -11.30
N PRO A 180 -9.26 5.10 -12.25
CA PRO A 180 -10.59 5.72 -12.29
C PRO A 180 -11.71 4.71 -12.52
N GLN A 181 -11.44 3.63 -13.26
CA GLN A 181 -12.45 2.63 -13.65
C GLN A 181 -12.52 1.44 -12.69
N HIS A 182 -11.37 0.95 -12.22
CA HIS A 182 -11.22 -0.33 -11.53
C HIS A 182 -10.54 -0.21 -10.16
N GLY A 183 -10.10 0.98 -9.74
CA GLY A 183 -9.35 1.14 -8.48
C GLY A 183 -10.15 0.72 -7.24
N GLN A 184 -11.45 1.02 -7.20
CA GLN A 184 -12.31 0.68 -6.08
C GLN A 184 -12.80 -0.79 -6.09
N THR A 185 -12.72 -1.47 -7.24
CA THR A 185 -13.20 -2.84 -7.39
C THR A 185 -12.07 -3.87 -7.30
N ASN A 186 -10.88 -3.51 -7.75
CA ASN A 186 -9.73 -4.41 -7.85
C ASN A 186 -8.56 -3.90 -7.01
N ILE A 187 -8.31 -4.58 -5.88
CA ILE A 187 -7.20 -4.29 -4.96
C ILE A 187 -5.82 -4.25 -5.64
N MET A 188 -5.64 -5.09 -6.67
CA MET A 188 -4.39 -5.19 -7.43
C MET A 188 -4.00 -3.89 -8.12
N VAL A 189 -4.96 -3.00 -8.44
CA VAL A 189 -4.68 -1.74 -9.14
C VAL A 189 -3.92 -0.78 -8.22
N TYR A 190 -4.44 -0.52 -7.01
CA TYR A 190 -3.76 0.37 -6.05
C TYR A 190 -2.45 -0.21 -5.54
N ILE A 191 -2.45 -1.52 -5.24
CA ILE A 191 -1.25 -2.20 -4.76
C ILE A 191 -0.19 -2.34 -5.85
N GLY A 192 -0.60 -2.53 -7.11
CA GLY A 192 0.31 -2.56 -8.26
C GLY A 192 1.05 -1.24 -8.45
N VAL A 193 0.34 -0.11 -8.41
CA VAL A 193 0.98 1.23 -8.48
C VAL A 193 1.98 1.43 -7.34
N CYS A 194 1.56 1.11 -6.11
CA CYS A 194 2.42 1.23 -4.93
C CYS A 194 3.68 0.35 -5.06
N SER A 195 3.52 -0.89 -5.51
CA SER A 195 4.64 -1.85 -5.60
C SER A 195 5.62 -1.53 -6.74
N LEU A 196 5.11 -1.08 -7.88
CA LEU A 196 5.92 -0.62 -9.03
C LEU A 196 6.84 0.53 -8.62
N LEU A 197 6.26 1.61 -8.09
CA LEU A 197 7.03 2.76 -7.61
C LEU A 197 7.89 2.42 -6.38
N GLY A 198 7.43 1.48 -5.57
CA GLY A 198 8.18 0.93 -4.44
C GLY A 198 9.50 0.30 -4.86
N SER A 199 9.52 -0.50 -5.93
CA SER A 199 10.76 -1.10 -6.44
C SER A 199 11.83 -0.06 -6.82
N LEU A 200 11.43 1.04 -7.48
CA LEU A 200 12.32 2.16 -7.81
C LEU A 200 12.79 2.92 -6.57
N THR A 201 11.91 3.03 -5.57
CA THR A 201 12.22 3.66 -4.29
C THR A 201 13.29 2.89 -3.55
N VAL A 202 13.18 1.55 -3.45
CA VAL A 202 14.18 0.73 -2.74
C VAL A 202 15.56 0.87 -3.39
N MET A 203 15.64 0.81 -4.72
CA MET A 203 16.91 0.99 -5.44
C MET A 203 17.50 2.39 -5.19
N SER A 204 16.67 3.43 -5.22
CA SER A 204 17.10 4.81 -5.00
C SER A 204 17.50 5.07 -3.53
N VAL A 205 16.77 4.52 -2.56
CA VAL A 205 17.11 4.60 -1.13
C VAL A 205 18.44 3.89 -0.86
N LYS A 206 18.72 2.77 -1.53
CA LYS A 206 20.01 2.08 -1.42
C LYS A 206 21.17 2.99 -1.84
N ALA A 207 21.02 3.71 -2.96
CA ALA A 207 21.99 4.71 -3.40
C ALA A 207 22.18 5.84 -2.37
N LEU A 208 21.09 6.36 -1.82
CA LEU A 208 21.11 7.41 -0.78
C LEU A 208 21.73 6.93 0.54
N GLY A 209 21.48 5.67 0.94
CA GLY A 209 22.07 5.06 2.12
C GLY A 209 23.59 4.96 2.02
N ILE A 210 24.09 4.56 0.85
CA ILE A 210 25.53 4.56 0.55
C ILE A 210 26.08 6.00 0.59
N ALA A 211 25.37 6.96 0.00
CA ALA A 211 25.76 8.38 0.02
C ALA A 211 25.90 8.92 1.44
N LEU A 212 24.92 8.63 2.31
CA LEU A 212 24.93 9.03 3.71
C LEU A 212 26.06 8.36 4.49
N LYS A 213 26.26 7.05 4.30
CA LYS A 213 27.35 6.30 4.95
C LYS A 213 28.73 6.88 4.61
N LEU A 214 28.98 7.18 3.34
CA LEU A 214 30.24 7.78 2.89
C LEU A 214 30.41 9.22 3.39
N THR A 215 29.31 9.98 3.45
CA THR A 215 29.30 11.34 4.00
C THR A 215 29.68 11.34 5.49
N PHE A 216 29.09 10.45 6.29
CA PHE A 216 29.48 10.29 7.70
C PHE A 216 30.89 9.74 7.89
N SER A 217 31.44 9.04 6.89
CA SER A 217 32.82 8.57 6.88
C SER A 217 33.83 9.65 6.45
N GLY A 218 33.38 10.90 6.25
CA GLY A 218 34.23 12.06 5.96
C GLY A 218 34.32 12.44 4.48
N VAL A 219 33.69 11.69 3.57
CA VAL A 219 33.66 12.01 2.13
C VAL A 219 32.27 12.53 1.76
N ASN A 220 32.10 13.85 1.75
CA ASN A 220 30.80 14.48 1.50
C ASN A 220 30.24 14.15 0.10
N GLN A 221 29.34 13.18 0.02
CA GLN A 221 28.64 12.80 -1.21
C GLN A 221 27.42 13.70 -1.50
N LEU A 222 27.04 14.56 -0.56
CA LEU A 222 25.88 15.46 -0.67
C LEU A 222 26.05 16.60 -1.69
N PHE A 223 27.30 16.90 -2.07
CA PHE A 223 27.58 17.88 -3.13
C PHE A 223 27.29 17.34 -4.54
N TYR A 224 27.19 16.02 -4.70
CA TYR A 224 26.94 15.42 -6.00
C TYR A 224 25.48 15.59 -6.42
N PRO A 225 25.21 16.08 -7.65
CA PRO A 225 23.85 16.21 -8.17
C PRO A 225 23.12 14.85 -8.25
N GLN A 226 23.86 13.75 -8.41
CA GLN A 226 23.34 12.38 -8.43
C GLN A 226 22.55 12.04 -7.15
N THR A 227 23.07 12.45 -5.99
CA THR A 227 22.43 12.20 -4.69
C THR A 227 21.08 12.91 -4.61
N TRP A 228 20.99 14.15 -5.09
CA TRP A 228 19.74 14.90 -5.13
C TRP A 228 18.74 14.34 -6.14
N ALA A 229 19.21 13.82 -7.27
CA ALA A 229 18.35 13.14 -8.24
C ALA A 229 17.68 11.89 -7.61
N PHE A 230 18.45 11.03 -6.92
CA PHE A 230 17.87 9.89 -6.19
C PHE A 230 16.93 10.35 -5.08
N ALA A 231 17.26 11.43 -4.35
CA ALA A 231 16.39 11.97 -3.31
C ALA A 231 15.04 12.44 -3.86
N LEU A 232 15.02 13.11 -5.02
CA LEU A 232 13.79 13.54 -5.70
C LEU A 232 12.95 12.35 -6.18
N ILE A 233 13.60 11.31 -6.72
CA ILE A 233 12.91 10.07 -7.12
C ILE A 233 12.26 9.40 -5.89
N VAL A 234 12.98 9.29 -4.78
CA VAL A 234 12.43 8.75 -3.53
C VAL A 234 11.28 9.60 -3.03
N ALA A 235 11.43 10.92 -2.95
CA ALA A 235 10.39 11.81 -2.45
C ALA A 235 9.09 11.71 -3.27
N THR A 236 9.21 11.71 -4.60
CA THR A 236 8.04 11.59 -5.50
C THR A 236 7.40 10.21 -5.39
N CYS A 237 8.18 9.13 -5.49
CA CYS A 237 7.66 7.77 -5.43
C CYS A 237 7.03 7.43 -4.07
N VAL A 238 7.63 7.84 -2.95
CA VAL A 238 7.08 7.60 -1.60
C VAL A 238 5.79 8.38 -1.40
N SER A 239 5.73 9.64 -1.85
CA SER A 239 4.49 10.43 -1.77
C SER A 239 3.34 9.76 -2.52
N THR A 240 3.61 9.27 -3.73
CA THR A 240 2.62 8.53 -4.52
C THR A 240 2.25 7.19 -3.87
N GLN A 241 3.23 6.45 -3.34
CA GLN A 241 3.01 5.17 -2.65
C GLN A 241 2.08 5.32 -1.44
N ILE A 242 2.33 6.30 -0.57
CA ILE A 242 1.51 6.54 0.62
C ILE A 242 0.07 6.85 0.21
N ASN A 243 -0.13 7.66 -0.84
CA ASN A 243 -1.47 7.97 -1.35
C ASN A 243 -2.23 6.70 -1.77
N TYR A 244 -1.64 5.88 -2.64
CA TYR A 244 -2.30 4.67 -3.13
C TYR A 244 -2.43 3.56 -2.09
N LEU A 245 -1.48 3.46 -1.16
CA LEU A 245 -1.59 2.56 -0.03
C LEU A 245 -2.74 2.96 0.90
N ASN A 246 -2.88 4.27 1.19
CA ASN A 246 -4.00 4.78 1.97
C ASN A 246 -5.35 4.52 1.26
N LYS A 247 -5.42 4.70 -0.07
CA LYS A 247 -6.59 4.31 -0.87
C LYS A 247 -6.93 2.83 -0.72
N ALA A 248 -5.93 1.96 -0.83
CA ALA A 248 -6.14 0.52 -0.67
C ALA A 248 -6.61 0.13 0.73
N LEU A 249 -6.03 0.73 1.78
CA LEU A 249 -6.39 0.46 3.18
C LEU A 249 -7.78 0.98 3.56
N ASP A 250 -8.22 2.09 2.98
CA ASP A 250 -9.57 2.64 3.21
C ASP A 250 -10.64 1.83 2.47
N THR A 251 -10.35 1.36 1.25
CA THR A 251 -11.31 0.61 0.42
C THR A 251 -11.39 -0.88 0.77
N PHE A 252 -10.26 -1.54 1.05
CA PHE A 252 -10.19 -3.01 1.17
C PHE A 252 -9.86 -3.51 2.58
N ASN A 253 -10.08 -4.80 2.83
CA ASN A 253 -9.76 -5.47 4.08
C ASN A 253 -8.23 -5.53 4.29
N THR A 254 -7.73 -5.16 5.47
CA THR A 254 -6.27 -5.05 5.69
C THR A 254 -5.59 -6.40 5.70
N ALA A 255 -6.31 -7.43 6.16
CA ALA A 255 -5.82 -8.78 6.20
C ALA A 255 -5.52 -9.34 4.80
N VAL A 256 -6.08 -8.73 3.75
CA VAL A 256 -5.76 -9.06 2.35
C VAL A 256 -4.77 -8.05 1.77
N VAL A 257 -4.91 -6.75 2.07
CA VAL A 257 -4.01 -5.70 1.58
C VAL A 257 -2.56 -5.95 1.97
N SER A 258 -2.28 -6.25 3.24
CA SER A 258 -0.90 -6.37 3.74
C SER A 258 -0.14 -7.54 3.07
N PRO A 259 -0.68 -8.76 2.99
CA PRO A 259 -0.02 -9.84 2.28
C PRO A 259 0.21 -9.51 0.81
N ILE A 260 -0.82 -9.08 0.06
CA ILE A 260 -0.72 -8.80 -1.39
C ILE A 260 0.33 -7.72 -1.67
N TYR A 261 0.32 -6.64 -0.88
CA TYR A 261 1.31 -5.58 -0.97
C TYR A 261 2.72 -6.12 -0.78
N TYR A 262 2.94 -6.91 0.28
CA TYR A 262 4.24 -7.49 0.56
C TYR A 262 4.75 -8.34 -0.62
N VAL A 263 3.91 -9.18 -1.22
CA VAL A 263 4.28 -10.02 -2.38
C VAL A 263 4.73 -9.18 -3.56
N MET A 264 3.84 -8.30 -4.01
CA MET A 264 4.01 -7.55 -5.24
C MET A 264 5.22 -6.61 -5.11
N PHE A 265 5.33 -5.95 -3.95
CA PHE A 265 6.46 -5.09 -3.62
C PHE A 265 7.78 -5.87 -3.60
N THR A 266 7.83 -6.98 -2.87
CA THR A 266 9.07 -7.79 -2.74
C THR A 266 9.52 -8.31 -4.10
N SER A 267 8.57 -8.80 -4.91
CA SER A 267 8.88 -9.42 -6.20
C SER A 267 9.38 -8.40 -7.22
N LEU A 268 8.74 -7.23 -7.30
CA LEU A 268 9.19 -6.15 -8.17
C LEU A 268 10.52 -5.57 -7.69
N THR A 269 10.74 -5.51 -6.38
CA THR A 269 12.02 -5.06 -5.81
C THR A 269 13.17 -6.01 -6.15
N ILE A 270 12.96 -7.32 -6.04
CA ILE A 270 13.95 -8.33 -6.43
C ILE A 270 14.24 -8.23 -7.92
N LEU A 271 13.20 -8.13 -8.76
CA LEU A 271 13.36 -7.96 -10.20
C LEU A 271 14.18 -6.71 -10.53
N ALA A 272 13.86 -5.57 -9.90
CA ALA A 272 14.63 -4.34 -10.04
C ALA A 272 16.10 -4.52 -9.63
N SER A 273 16.35 -5.20 -8.51
CA SER A 273 17.68 -5.48 -7.98
C SER A 273 18.51 -6.35 -8.94
N VAL A 274 17.93 -7.45 -9.45
CA VAL A 274 18.60 -8.36 -10.40
C VAL A 274 18.98 -7.63 -11.68
N ILE A 275 18.08 -6.79 -12.20
CA ILE A 275 18.34 -6.00 -13.42
C ILE A 275 19.42 -4.94 -13.16
N MET A 276 19.35 -4.23 -12.02
CA MET A 276 20.27 -3.13 -11.72
C MET A 276 21.70 -3.62 -11.42
N PHE A 277 21.85 -4.70 -10.66
CA PHE A 277 23.16 -5.21 -10.26
C PHE A 277 23.74 -6.26 -11.21
N LYS A 278 22.95 -6.68 -12.22
CA LYS A 278 23.33 -7.71 -13.20
C LYS A 278 23.80 -9.01 -12.55
N ASP A 279 23.22 -9.36 -11.40
CA ASP A 279 23.61 -10.56 -10.65
C ASP A 279 23.15 -11.88 -11.30
N TRP A 280 22.55 -11.83 -12.50
CA TRP A 280 22.09 -13.01 -13.26
C TRP A 280 23.19 -14.04 -13.50
N ASP A 281 24.42 -13.59 -13.80
CA ASP A 281 25.55 -14.49 -14.08
C ASP A 281 26.11 -15.20 -12.83
N ARG A 282 25.73 -14.75 -11.63
CA ARG A 282 26.20 -15.32 -10.36
C ARG A 282 25.16 -16.19 -9.66
N GLN A 283 23.91 -16.16 -10.10
CA GLN A 283 22.86 -16.95 -9.47
C GLN A 283 22.94 -18.41 -9.91
N ASN A 284 23.01 -19.31 -8.92
CA ASN A 284 22.90 -20.73 -9.19
C ASN A 284 21.49 -21.04 -9.71
N PRO A 285 21.32 -21.93 -10.70
CA PRO A 285 20.00 -22.31 -11.21
C PRO A 285 19.04 -22.79 -10.11
N THR A 286 19.59 -23.42 -9.07
CA THR A 286 18.84 -23.85 -7.89
C THR A 286 18.27 -22.68 -7.08
N GLN A 287 19.03 -21.59 -6.91
CA GLN A 287 18.57 -20.36 -6.22
C GLN A 287 17.39 -19.73 -6.98
N ILE A 288 17.51 -19.62 -8.30
CA ILE A 288 16.46 -19.08 -9.17
C ILE A 288 15.18 -19.93 -9.05
N VAL A 289 15.29 -21.25 -9.09
CA VAL A 289 14.14 -22.15 -8.96
C VAL A 289 13.49 -22.04 -7.57
N THR A 290 14.29 -21.95 -6.50
CA THR A 290 13.74 -21.79 -5.14
C THR A 290 13.11 -20.42 -4.92
N GLU A 291 13.66 -19.35 -5.49
CA GLU A 291 13.04 -18.02 -5.46
C GLU A 291 11.72 -18.02 -6.23
N LEU A 292 11.67 -18.64 -7.41
CA LEU A 292 10.45 -18.79 -8.20
C LEU A 292 9.39 -19.63 -7.45
N CYS A 293 9.82 -20.71 -6.78
CA CYS A 293 8.95 -21.53 -5.94
C CYS A 293 8.39 -20.72 -4.76
N GLY A 294 9.23 -19.93 -4.09
CA GLY A 294 8.83 -18.99 -3.06
C GLY A 294 7.79 -18.01 -3.59
N PHE A 295 8.04 -17.39 -4.74
CA PHE A 295 7.11 -16.47 -5.40
C PHE A 295 5.76 -17.12 -5.73
N VAL A 296 5.75 -18.33 -6.32
CA VAL A 296 4.52 -19.08 -6.61
C VAL A 296 3.75 -19.43 -5.33
N THR A 297 4.45 -19.79 -4.25
CA THR A 297 3.85 -20.07 -2.94
C THR A 297 3.15 -18.83 -2.39
N ILE A 298 3.79 -17.67 -2.50
CA ILE A 298 3.20 -16.41 -2.07
C ILE A 298 1.99 -16.04 -2.95
N LEU A 299 2.06 -16.20 -4.28
CA LEU A 299 0.93 -15.97 -5.19
C LEU A 299 -0.25 -16.87 -4.85
N SER A 300 0.02 -18.13 -4.51
CA SER A 300 -1.00 -19.08 -4.07
C SER A 300 -1.68 -18.63 -2.78
N GLY A 301 -0.90 -18.15 -1.80
CA GLY A 301 -1.42 -17.57 -0.57
C GLY A 301 -2.32 -16.35 -0.81
N THR A 302 -1.89 -15.48 -1.72
CA THR A 302 -2.65 -14.29 -2.17
C THR A 302 -3.96 -14.65 -2.87
N PHE A 303 -3.95 -15.63 -3.76
CA PHE A 303 -5.16 -16.09 -4.44
C PHE A 303 -6.17 -16.68 -3.45
N LEU A 304 -5.68 -17.43 -2.46
CA LEU A 304 -6.52 -17.98 -1.41
C LEU A 304 -7.15 -16.86 -0.57
N LEU A 305 -6.38 -15.84 -0.18
CA LEU A 305 -6.89 -14.64 0.51
C LEU A 305 -7.96 -13.92 -0.31
N HIS A 306 -7.75 -13.76 -1.62
CA HIS A 306 -8.74 -13.13 -2.50
C HIS A 306 -10.05 -13.93 -2.58
N LYS A 307 -9.97 -15.26 -2.80
CA LYS A 307 -11.16 -16.12 -2.89
C LYS A 307 -11.94 -16.22 -1.59
N THR A 308 -11.29 -16.12 -0.43
CA THR A 308 -11.99 -16.12 0.86
C THR A 308 -12.85 -14.89 1.09
N LYS A 309 -12.43 -13.74 0.54
CA LYS A 309 -13.26 -12.53 0.56
C LYS A 309 -14.53 -12.75 -0.26
N ASP A 310 -14.41 -13.26 -1.49
CA ASP A 310 -15.57 -13.49 -2.36
C ASP A 310 -16.59 -14.46 -1.75
N MET A 311 -16.12 -15.51 -1.05
CA MET A 311 -16.98 -16.44 -0.32
C MET A 311 -17.71 -15.77 0.85
N THR A 312 -17.04 -14.86 1.57
CA THR A 312 -17.64 -14.14 2.71
C THR A 312 -18.75 -13.20 2.25
N ASP A 313 -18.52 -12.49 1.14
CA ASP A 313 -19.53 -11.60 0.54
C ASP A 313 -20.73 -12.41 0.00
N SER A 314 -20.53 -13.67 -0.41
CA SER A 314 -21.58 -14.57 -0.92
C SER A 314 -22.39 -15.28 0.17
N THR A 315 -21.88 -15.38 1.40
CA THR A 315 -22.51 -16.15 2.51
C THR A 315 -23.17 -15.25 3.57
N GLY A 316 -23.23 -13.93 3.36
CA GLY A 316 -24.05 -13.04 4.18
C GLY A 316 -25.53 -13.42 4.11
N PRO A 317 -26.34 -13.21 5.18
CA PRO A 317 -27.73 -13.63 5.18
C PRO A 317 -28.50 -12.85 4.11
N SER A 318 -28.82 -13.52 3.00
CA SER A 318 -29.77 -13.06 2.01
C SER A 318 -31.14 -13.00 2.68
N LEU A 319 -31.58 -11.81 3.09
CA LEU A 319 -33.00 -11.58 3.32
C LEU A 319 -33.72 -11.82 1.98
N PRO A 320 -34.68 -12.76 1.90
CA PRO A 320 -35.42 -12.99 0.67
C PRO A 320 -36.45 -11.86 0.50
N THR A 321 -36.16 -10.87 -0.33
CA THR A 321 -37.20 -10.00 -0.90
C THR A 321 -37.93 -10.78 -1.98
N SER A 322 -38.92 -11.57 -1.55
CA SER A 322 -39.90 -12.19 -2.43
C SER A 322 -40.96 -11.18 -2.86
N ARG A 323 -41.41 -11.34 -4.12
CA ARG A 323 -42.51 -10.70 -4.88
C ARG A 323 -42.12 -9.45 -5.67
N SER A 324 -42.42 -9.33 -6.97
CA SER A 324 -43.28 -10.10 -7.86
C SER A 324 -42.85 -9.92 -9.32
N LYS A 325 -42.84 -11.00 -10.11
CA LYS A 325 -42.83 -10.93 -11.58
C LYS A 325 -44.24 -10.57 -12.06
N SER A 326 -44.38 -9.47 -12.79
CA SER A 326 -45.45 -9.32 -13.78
C SER A 326 -44.86 -8.74 -15.06
N ALA A 327 -45.24 -9.34 -16.18
CA ALA A 327 -44.71 -9.11 -17.51
C ALA A 327 -45.50 -8.04 -18.28
N SER A 328 -44.80 -7.16 -18.99
CA SER A 328 -45.16 -6.58 -20.31
C SER A 328 -43.93 -5.81 -20.80
N GLN A 329 -43.16 -6.31 -21.77
CA GLN A 329 -43.32 -6.21 -23.22
C GLN A 329 -43.53 -4.78 -23.76
N ASN A 330 -42.57 -4.40 -24.64
CA ASN A 330 -42.61 -3.42 -25.73
C ASN A 330 -42.08 -1.98 -25.52
N ARG A 331 -41.04 -1.69 -26.34
CA ARG A 331 -40.91 -0.55 -27.27
C ARG A 331 -39.95 0.59 -26.88
N PHE A 332 -38.75 0.53 -27.48
CA PHE A 332 -38.04 1.57 -28.24
C PHE A 332 -38.53 3.03 -28.07
N SER A 333 -37.65 3.94 -27.63
CA SER A 333 -37.24 5.17 -28.34
C SER A 333 -36.38 6.07 -27.44
N ILE A 334 -35.29 6.57 -28.00
CA ILE A 334 -34.50 7.70 -27.48
C ILE A 334 -35.28 8.98 -27.75
N GLU A 335 -35.48 9.84 -26.75
CA GLU A 335 -35.78 11.25 -26.99
C GLU A 335 -35.22 12.14 -25.87
N VAL A 336 -34.68 13.27 -26.30
CA VAL A 336 -33.85 14.23 -25.57
C VAL A 336 -34.74 15.38 -25.05
N VAL A 337 -34.62 15.71 -23.75
CA VAL A 337 -34.67 17.05 -23.05
C VAL A 337 -35.48 18.18 -23.75
N PRO A 338 -36.37 18.98 -23.10
CA PRO A 338 -36.02 19.79 -21.91
C PRO A 338 -37.10 20.07 -20.85
N LEU A 339 -36.57 20.52 -19.70
CA LEU A 339 -37.24 21.21 -18.59
C LEU A 339 -38.15 22.35 -19.05
N LYS A 340 -39.39 22.36 -18.56
CA LYS A 340 -40.28 23.53 -18.64
C LYS A 340 -40.77 23.90 -17.25
N TYR A 341 -40.27 25.04 -16.81
CA TYR A 341 -40.72 25.90 -15.71
C TYR A 341 -42.25 26.05 -15.71
N ARG A 342 -42.90 25.89 -14.55
CA ARG A 342 -44.34 26.13 -14.38
C ARG A 342 -44.57 26.93 -13.10
N ASP A 343 -44.74 28.24 -13.30
CA ASP A 343 -45.56 29.08 -12.43
C ASP A 343 -47.03 28.66 -12.57
N SER A 344 -47.73 28.50 -11.45
CA SER A 344 -49.15 28.83 -11.33
C SER A 344 -49.56 28.77 -9.86
N VAL A 345 -49.80 29.97 -9.34
CA VAL A 345 -50.59 30.33 -8.16
C VAL A 345 -51.94 29.62 -8.18
N ASP A 346 -52.38 29.11 -7.03
CA ASP A 346 -53.78 29.19 -6.60
C ASP A 346 -53.82 29.27 -5.07
N GLU A 347 -54.62 30.22 -4.61
CA GLU A 347 -54.72 30.82 -3.29
C GLU A 347 -56.00 30.33 -2.64
N GLU A 348 -55.97 29.70 -1.45
CA GLU A 348 -57.03 29.88 -0.46
C GLU A 348 -56.68 29.34 0.94
N THR A 349 -57.00 30.18 1.94
CA THR A 349 -57.20 29.91 3.39
C THR A 349 -55.99 29.97 4.36
N LEU A 350 -55.65 31.21 4.76
CA LEU A 350 -55.19 31.61 6.12
C LEU A 350 -56.36 31.48 7.14
N PRO A 351 -56.22 31.64 8.49
CA PRO A 351 -55.09 32.21 9.23
C PRO A 351 -54.70 31.53 10.57
N LEU A 352 -53.43 31.68 11.01
CA LEU A 352 -53.13 31.90 12.43
C LEU A 352 -51.67 32.41 12.64
N SER A 353 -51.59 33.73 12.85
CA SER A 353 -50.65 34.49 13.71
C SER A 353 -49.15 34.15 13.77
N LEU A 354 -48.35 35.05 13.18
CA LEU A 354 -46.95 35.37 13.50
C LEU A 354 -46.80 36.12 14.85
N PRO A 355 -45.57 36.16 15.40
CA PRO A 355 -44.96 37.48 15.61
C PRO A 355 -43.60 37.63 14.90
N LYS A 356 -43.38 38.85 14.38
CA LYS A 356 -42.16 39.40 13.77
C LYS A 356 -41.05 39.69 14.80
N ALA A 357 -39.80 39.57 14.36
CA ALA A 357 -38.64 40.44 14.63
C ALA A 357 -37.43 39.82 13.88
N ASP A 358 -36.47 40.49 13.26
CA ASP A 358 -36.20 41.88 12.91
C ASP A 358 -35.01 41.86 11.93
N ASN A 359 -34.81 42.98 11.23
CA ASN A 359 -33.55 43.48 10.66
C ASN A 359 -33.16 43.18 9.19
N HIS A 360 -33.37 44.26 8.44
CA HIS A 360 -32.41 44.98 7.58
C HIS A 360 -32.20 44.55 6.12
N TYR A 361 -32.76 45.40 5.26
CA TYR A 361 -32.47 45.57 3.85
C TYR A 361 -31.19 46.37 3.59
N LEU A 362 -30.81 46.34 2.31
CA LEU A 362 -29.95 47.23 1.51
C LEU A 362 -28.53 46.67 1.32
N MET A 363 -27.98 46.58 0.10
CA MET A 363 -28.42 47.01 -1.22
C MET A 363 -27.42 46.42 -2.25
N GLU A 364 -27.89 46.18 -3.48
CA GLU A 364 -27.28 46.54 -4.79
C GLU A 364 -25.75 46.35 -5.01
N ASP A 365 -25.21 45.83 -6.10
CA ASP A 365 -25.61 45.92 -7.51
C ASP A 365 -24.82 44.93 -8.41
N PHE A 366 -25.39 44.62 -9.59
CA PHE A 366 -24.95 43.72 -10.69
C PHE A 366 -23.71 44.23 -11.51
N PRO A 367 -23.19 43.58 -12.60
CA PRO A 367 -23.63 42.36 -13.33
C PRO A 367 -22.53 41.35 -13.75
N VAL A 368 -22.93 40.09 -14.01
CA VAL A 368 -22.17 39.14 -14.86
C VAL A 368 -22.56 39.37 -16.32
N ARG A 369 -21.56 39.72 -17.14
CA ARG A 369 -21.65 39.90 -18.60
C ARG A 369 -21.34 38.57 -19.29
N TYR A 370 -22.33 37.95 -19.94
CA TYR A 370 -22.10 36.92 -20.95
C TYR A 370 -22.60 37.48 -22.29
N LYS A 371 -21.70 37.55 -23.28
CA LYS A 371 -22.04 37.92 -24.67
C LYS A 371 -21.90 36.66 -25.53
N ASP A 372 -23.06 36.17 -25.98
CA ASP A 372 -23.44 35.76 -27.34
C ASP A 372 -22.32 35.32 -28.30
N LEU A 373 -22.36 34.05 -28.76
CA LEU A 373 -22.93 33.62 -30.05
C LEU A 373 -22.26 34.26 -31.28
N ASN A 374 -21.65 33.44 -32.12
CA ASN A 374 -22.17 33.27 -33.48
C ASN A 374 -21.59 32.08 -34.24
N ILE A 375 -22.50 31.53 -35.02
CA ILE A 375 -22.41 30.43 -35.98
C ILE A 375 -21.73 30.92 -37.27
N ALA A 376 -20.89 30.07 -37.86
CA ALA A 376 -20.79 29.85 -39.31
C ALA A 376 -20.22 28.45 -39.54
#